data_AF-G2GKG4-F1
#
_entry.id   AF-G2GKG4-F1
#
_cell.length_a   1.000
_cell.length_b   1.000
_cell.length_c   1.000
_cell.angle_alpha   90.00
_cell.angle_beta   90.00
_cell.angle_gamma   90.00
#
_symmetry.space_group_name_H-M   'P 1'
#
loop_
_entity.id
_entity.type
_entity.pdbx_description
1 polymer ?
#
loop_
_entity_poly.entity_id
_entity_poly.type
_entity_poly.pdbx_seq_one_letter_code
_entity_poly.pdbx_strand_id
1 'polypeptide(L)' 'TACVLGAALAAGGAMGWAQVALGAHYPTDVLGGWCTALAVTPAGARLVDRAAGARRRGRR' A
#
# COMPACT_ATOMS: atom_id res chain seq x y z
N THR A 1 -0.16 -14.09 6.57
CA THR A 1 0.12 -12.63 6.56
C THR A 1 1.55 -12.31 6.14
N ALA A 2 2.59 -12.87 6.76
CA ALA A 2 3.98 -12.58 6.37
C ALA A 2 4.29 -12.86 4.89
N CYS A 3 3.86 -14.01 4.37
CA CYS A 3 4.01 -14.34 2.94
C CYS A 3 3.30 -13.31 2.03
N VAL A 4 2.06 -12.95 2.36
CA VAL A 4 1.28 -11.95 1.60
C VAL A 4 1.96 -10.57 1.64
N LEU A 5 2.47 -10.14 2.78
CA LEU A 5 3.20 -8.87 2.92
C LEU A 5 4.51 -8.91 2.11
N GLY A 6 5.27 -9.99 2.21
CA GLY A 6 6.50 -10.17 1.44
C GLY A 6 6.26 -10.16 -0.06
N ALA A 7 5.23 -10.88 -0.52
CA ALA A 7 4.82 -10.89 -1.93
C ALA A 7 4.37 -9.51 -2.41
N ALA A 8 3.59 -8.78 -1.61
CA ALA A 8 3.14 -7.43 -1.95
C ALA A 8 4.31 -6.43 -2.04
N LEU A 9 5.26 -6.51 -1.11
CA LEU A 9 6.49 -5.70 -1.14
C LEU A 9 7.35 -6.01 -2.37
N ALA A 10 7.60 -7.29 -2.64
CA ALA A 10 8.39 -7.72 -3.78
C ALA A 10 7.74 -7.33 -5.10
N ALA A 11 6.42 -7.53 -5.23
CA ALA A 11 5.67 -7.16 -6.44
C ALA A 11 5.64 -5.64 -6.66
N GLY A 12 5.38 -4.84 -5.61
CA GLY A 12 5.41 -3.38 -5.70
C GLY A 12 6.79 -2.85 -6.08
N GLY A 13 7.85 -3.41 -5.49
CA GLY A 13 9.22 -3.08 -5.85
C GLY A 13 9.57 -3.45 -7.29
N ALA A 14 9.26 -4.68 -7.70
CA ALA A 14 9.53 -5.15 -9.07
C ALA A 14 8.78 -4.32 -10.12
N MET A 15 7.50 -4.01 -9.87
CA MET A 15 6.70 -3.14 -10.73
C MET A 15 7.34 -1.74 -10.85
N GLY A 16 7.68 -1.12 -9.72
CA GLY A 16 8.30 0.21 -9.69
C GLY A 16 9.64 0.24 -10.43
N TRP A 17 10.51 -0.73 -10.17
CA TRP A 17 11.81 -0.82 -10.86
C TRP A 17 11.68 -1.07 -12.36
N ALA A 18 10.65 -1.79 -12.81
CA ALA A 18 10.36 -1.93 -14.23
C ALA A 18 10.06 -0.56 -14.87
N GLN A 19 9.35 0.34 -14.17
CA GLN A 19 9.06 1.69 -14.67
C GLN A 19 10.34 2.54 -14.82
N VAL A 20 11.31 2.38 -13.92
CA VAL A 20 12.63 3.03 -14.03
C VAL A 20 13.40 2.47 -15.24
N ALA A 21 13.45 1.15 -15.39
CA ALA A 21 14.16 0.50 -16.49
C ALA A 21 13.59 0.89 -17.87
N LEU A 22 12.28 1.12 -17.94
CA LEU A 22 11.59 1.61 -19.13
C LEU A 22 11.75 3.13 -19.35
N GLY A 23 12.46 3.85 -18.46
CA GLY A 23 12.63 5.30 -18.53
C GLY A 23 11.34 6.09 -18.28
N ALA A 24 10.31 5.45 -17.73
CA ALA A 24 9.00 6.05 -17.54
C ALA A 24 8.90 6.90 -16.27
N HIS A 25 9.71 6.62 -15.25
CA HIS A 25 9.70 7.32 -13.96
C HIS A 25 11.13 7.45 -13.40
N TYR A 26 11.39 8.50 -12.61
CA TYR A 26 12.66 8.61 -11.90
C TYR A 26 12.71 7.64 -10.72
N PRO A 27 13.90 7.13 -10.33
CA PRO A 27 14.03 6.23 -9.18
C PRO A 27 13.47 6.82 -7.87
N THR A 28 13.59 8.13 -7.70
CA THR A 28 13.04 8.86 -6.54
C THR A 28 11.52 8.78 -6.47
N ASP A 29 10.85 8.81 -7.62
CA ASP A 29 9.39 8.75 -7.70
C ASP A 29 8.90 7.35 -7.30
N VAL A 30 9.63 6.31 -7.71
CA VAL A 30 9.34 4.93 -7.34
C VAL A 30 9.54 4.68 -5.85
N LEU A 31 10.65 5.15 -5.28
CA LEU A 31 10.88 5.05 -3.83
C LEU A 31 9.84 5.84 -3.04
N GLY A 32 9.53 7.06 -3.47
CA GLY A 32 8.49 7.90 -2.87
C GLY A 32 7.13 7.21 -2.91
N GLY A 33 6.71 6.72 -4.07
CA GLY A 33 5.45 6.01 -4.27
C GLY A 33 5.35 4.73 -3.44
N TRP A 34 6.42 3.95 -3.34
CA TRP A 34 6.47 2.76 -2.49
C TRP A 34 6.29 3.14 -1.01
N CYS A 35 7.05 4.11 -0.51
CA CYS A 35 6.89 4.62 0.86
C CYS A 35 5.46 5.13 1.12
N THR A 36 4.87 5.88 0.19
CA THR A 36 3.48 6.34 0.28
C THR A 36 2.50 5.18 0.34
N ALA A 37 2.68 4.14 -0.47
CA ALA A 37 1.82 2.96 -0.44
C ALA A 37 1.89 2.25 0.93
N LEU A 38 3.08 2.16 1.52
CA LEU A 38 3.29 1.57 2.85
C LEU A 38 2.67 2.40 3.98
N ALA A 39 2.61 3.73 3.83
CA ALA A 39 1.96 4.59 4.81
C ALA A 39 0.44 4.61 4.66
N VAL A 40 -0.05 4.75 3.43
CA VAL A 40 -1.47 4.95 3.12
C VAL A 40 -2.28 3.67 3.29
N THR A 41 -1.76 2.51 2.86
CA THR A 41 -2.50 1.25 2.93
C THR A 41 -2.93 0.87 4.35
N PRO A 42 -2.04 0.81 5.36
CA PRO A 42 -2.45 0.49 6.74
C PRO A 42 -3.30 1.60 7.38
N ALA A 43 -3.07 2.87 7.03
CA ALA A 43 -3.92 3.97 7.48
C ALA A 43 -5.36 3.82 6.95
N GLY A 44 -5.51 3.49 5.66
CA GLY A 44 -6.78 3.19 5.02
C GLY A 44 -7.48 1.99 5.66
N ALA A 45 -6.75 0.89 5.89
CA ALA A 45 -7.30 -0.29 6.57
C ALA A 45 -7.85 0.06 7.96
N ARG A 46 -7.09 0.81 8.77
CA ARG A 46 -7.55 1.26 10.10
C ARG A 46 -8.79 2.14 10.02
N LEU A 47 -8.90 3.00 9.02
CA LEU A 47 -10.08 3.85 8.83
C LEU A 47 -11.31 3.01 8.48
N VAL A 48 -11.16 2.03 7.57
CA VAL A 48 -12.22 1.09 7.20
C VAL A 48 -12.69 0.30 8.42
N ASP A 49 -11.76 -0.21 9.23
CA ASP A 49 -12.08 -0.95 10.46
C ASP A 49 -12.88 -0.09 11.45
N ARG A 50 -12.49 1.18 11.62
CA ARG A 50 -13.22 2.13 12.48
C ARG A 50 -14.63 2.42 11.96
N ALA A 51 -14.77 2.68 10.66
CA ALA A 51 -16.08 2.93 10.05
C ALA A 51 -17.00 1.70 10.16
N ALA A 52 -16.46 0.49 9.96
CA ALA A 52 -17.20 -0.75 10.15
C ALA A 52 -17.60 -0.96 11.63
N GLY A 53 -16.70 -0.69 12.56
CA GLY A 53 -16.97 -0.75 14.01
C GLY A 53 -18.06 0.22 14.45
N ALA A 54 -18.02 1.47 13.97
CA ALA A 54 -19.04 2.49 14.25
C ALA A 54 -20.43 2.06 13.71
N ARG A 55 -20.49 1.55 12.47
CA ARG A 55 -21.74 1.01 11.91
C ARG A 55 -22.31 -0.16 12.71
N ARG A 56 -21.46 -1.05 13.23
CA ARG A 56 -21.93 -2.18 14.07
C ARG A 56 -22.50 -1.71 15.41
N ARG A 57 -21.95 -0.64 15.99
CA ARG A 57 -22.44 -0.06 17.25
C ARG A 57 -23.79 0.65 17.08
N GLY A 58 -24.01 1.36 15.98
CA GLY A 58 -25.29 2.02 15.71
C GLY A 58 -26.46 1.11 15.32
N ARG A 59 -26.22 -0.19 15.10
CA ARG A 59 -27.27 -1.21 14.82
C ARG A 59 -27.66 -2.02 16.06
N ARG A 60 -27.03 -1.77 17.20
CA ARG A 60 -27.35 -2.37 18.51
C ARG A 60 -28.07 -1.31 19.34
#